data_AF-A0A3A5UW03-F1
#
_entry.id   AF-A0A3A5UW03-F1
#
_cell.length_a   1.000
_cell.length_b   1.000
_cell.length_c   1.000
_cell.angle_alpha   90.00
_cell.angle_beta   90.00
_cell.angle_gamma   90.00
#
_symmetry.space_group_name_H-M   'P 1'
#
loop_
_entity.id
_entity.type
_entity.pdbx_description
1 polymer ?
#
loop_
_entity_poly.entity_id
_entity_poly.type
_entity_poly.pdbx_seq_one_letter_code
_entity_poly.pdbx_strand_id
1 'polypeptide(L)'
;MTRDSFHGLGRGSSNAEERWHHAAQALAHARLRNRTSEAVILIEGRRDREALERLGFSGPIEVLNRGWPVDDVLVHLVETYGRRSKHDR
;
A
#
# COMPACT_ATOMS: atom_id res chain seq x y z
N MET A 1 25.35 -27.61 -6.67
CA MET A 1 24.35 -27.44 -7.75
C MET A 1 22.98 -27.26 -7.13
N THR A 2 22.45 -26.04 -7.11
CA THR A 2 21.01 -25.79 -7.25
C THR A 2 20.88 -24.49 -8.02
N ARG A 3 20.29 -24.60 -9.21
CA ARG A 3 20.19 -23.54 -10.21
C ARG A 3 19.40 -22.37 -9.61
N ASP A 4 20.10 -21.26 -9.39
CA ASP A 4 19.50 -19.93 -9.36
C ASP A 4 18.72 -19.76 -10.66
N SER A 5 17.42 -20.03 -10.58
CA SER A 5 16.50 -19.82 -11.67
C SER A 5 16.21 -18.32 -11.67
N PHE A 6 17.09 -17.58 -12.36
CA PHE A 6 16.94 -16.16 -12.61
C PHE A 6 15.58 -15.93 -13.28
N HIS A 7 14.61 -15.48 -12.48
CA HIS A 7 13.35 -14.93 -12.96
C HIS A 7 13.54 -13.43 -13.00
N GLY A 8 13.35 -12.82 -14.17
CA GLY A 8 13.71 -11.42 -14.46
C GLY A 8 13.28 -10.43 -13.38
N LEU A 9 13.97 -9.29 -13.38
CA LEU A 9 13.84 -8.17 -12.43
C LEU A 9 12.39 -8.03 -11.91
N GLY A 10 12.14 -8.51 -10.68
CA GLY A 10 10.93 -8.17 -9.92
C GLY A 10 9.95 -9.28 -9.54
N ARG A 11 10.14 -10.57 -9.89
CA ARG A 11 9.16 -11.62 -9.51
C ARG A 11 9.30 -12.19 -8.09
N GLY A 12 10.32 -11.79 -7.33
CA GLY A 12 10.61 -12.38 -6.02
C GLY A 12 11.02 -13.85 -6.12
N SER A 13 11.13 -14.54 -4.99
CA SER A 13 11.52 -15.96 -5.00
C SER A 13 10.45 -16.84 -5.65
N SER A 14 10.86 -17.96 -6.26
CA SER A 14 9.93 -18.96 -6.79
C SER A 14 9.21 -19.73 -5.68
N ASN A 15 9.68 -19.64 -4.43
CA ASN A 15 9.07 -20.26 -3.27
C ASN A 15 7.80 -19.51 -2.83
N ALA A 16 6.66 -20.20 -2.84
CA ALA A 16 5.38 -19.63 -2.44
C ALA A 16 5.35 -19.22 -0.95
N GLU A 17 5.94 -20.03 -0.08
CA GLU A 17 5.98 -19.79 1.37
C GLU A 17 6.73 -18.49 1.68
N GLU A 18 7.90 -18.31 1.07
CA GLU A 18 8.72 -17.10 1.23
C GLU A 18 7.98 -15.86 0.71
N ARG A 19 7.31 -15.95 -0.45
CA ARG A 19 6.48 -14.84 -0.95
C ARG A 19 5.32 -14.51 0.00
N TRP A 20 4.67 -15.51 0.60
CA TRP A 20 3.61 -15.29 1.57
C TRP A 20 4.13 -14.62 2.85
N HIS A 21 5.29 -15.04 3.34
CA HIS A 21 5.93 -14.38 4.49
C HIS A 21 6.29 -12.92 4.19
N HIS A 22 6.88 -12.63 3.02
CA HIS A 22 7.17 -11.26 2.63
C HIS A 22 5.90 -10.41 2.50
N ALA A 23 4.85 -10.94 1.88
CA ALA A 23 3.57 -10.24 1.77
C ALA A 23 2.95 -9.96 3.15
N ALA A 24 2.99 -10.94 4.06
CA ALA A 24 2.50 -10.77 5.42
C ALA A 24 3.27 -9.68 6.19
N GLN A 25 4.60 -9.66 6.09
CA GLN A 25 5.43 -8.63 6.71
C GLN A 25 5.14 -7.23 6.13
N ALA A 26 5.02 -7.13 4.80
CA ALA A 26 4.70 -5.87 4.14
C ALA A 26 3.32 -5.34 4.57
N LEU A 27 2.31 -6.21 4.63
CA LEU A 27 0.97 -5.85 5.11
C LEU A 27 0.98 -5.44 6.58
N ALA A 28 1.72 -6.14 7.44
CA ALA A 28 1.84 -5.79 8.85
C ALA A 28 2.49 -4.40 9.03
N HIS A 29 3.57 -4.12 8.28
CA HIS A 29 4.23 -2.81 8.30
C HIS A 29 3.30 -1.71 7.78
N ALA A 30 2.60 -1.94 6.66
CA ALA A 30 1.65 -0.99 6.10
C ALA A 30 0.49 -0.70 7.07
N ARG A 31 -0.07 -1.72 7.72
CA ARG A 31 -1.09 -1.56 8.78
C ARG A 31 -0.60 -0.73 9.94
N LEU A 32 0.64 -0.97 10.40
CA LEU A 32 1.23 -0.21 11.49
C LEU A 32 1.35 1.26 11.11
N ARG A 33 1.93 1.58 9.95
CA ARG A 33 2.06 2.97 9.49
C ARG A 33 0.72 3.67 9.30
N ASN A 34 -0.25 2.96 8.70
CA ASN A 34 -1.60 3.49 8.52
C ASN A 34 -2.22 3.89 9.87
N ARG A 35 -1.98 3.11 10.93
CA ARG A 35 -2.52 3.39 12.27
C ARG A 35 -1.74 4.44 13.04
N THR A 36 -0.41 4.37 13.06
CA THR A 36 0.43 5.19 13.95
C THR A 36 0.85 6.51 13.34
N SER A 37 0.99 6.55 12.02
CA SER A 37 1.50 7.71 11.28
C SER A 37 0.42 8.36 10.43
N GLU A 38 -0.82 7.87 10.53
CA GLU A 38 -1.96 8.27 9.69
C GLU A 38 -1.64 8.22 8.18
N ALA A 39 -0.74 7.30 7.80
CA ALA A 39 -0.33 7.14 6.41
C ALA A 39 -1.52 6.67 5.58
N VAL A 40 -1.95 7.52 4.65
CA VAL A 40 -3.11 7.24 3.80
C VAL A 40 -2.83 6.08 2.85
N ILE A 41 -3.78 5.14 2.75
CA ILE A 41 -3.76 4.10 1.73
C ILE A 41 -4.64 4.56 0.58
N LEU A 42 -4.04 4.72 -0.61
CA LEU A 42 -4.76 5.06 -1.83
C LEU A 42 -5.26 3.79 -2.49
N ILE A 43 -6.53 3.77 -2.91
CA ILE A 43 -7.16 2.62 -3.56
C ILE A 43 -8.03 3.06 -4.74
N GLU A 44 -8.31 2.15 -5.67
CA GLU A 44 -9.08 2.45 -6.87
C GLU A 44 -10.59 2.28 -6.70
N GLY A 45 -11.03 1.50 -5.71
CA GLY A 45 -12.45 1.20 -5.57
C GLY A 45 -12.87 0.70 -4.20
N ARG A 46 -14.19 0.69 -3.98
CA ARG A 46 -14.82 0.28 -2.73
C ARG A 46 -14.47 -1.15 -2.28
N ARG A 47 -14.26 -2.07 -3.23
CA ARG A 47 -13.88 -3.46 -2.89
C ARG A 47 -12.52 -3.54 -2.21
N ASP A 48 -11.58 -2.69 -2.60
CA ASP A 48 -10.26 -2.62 -1.97
C ASP A 48 -10.38 -2.10 -0.54
N ARG A 49 -11.24 -1.09 -0.33
CA ARG A 49 -11.55 -0.56 1.02
C ARG A 49 -12.02 -1.67 1.94
N GLU A 50 -13.05 -2.41 1.53
CA GLU A 50 -13.63 -3.49 2.33
C GLU A 50 -12.60 -4.58 2.64
N ALA A 51 -11.73 -4.91 1.68
CA ALA A 51 -10.66 -5.88 1.89
C ALA A 51 -9.64 -5.38 2.93
N LEU A 52 -9.21 -4.13 2.83
CA LEU A 52 -8.26 -3.53 3.78
C LEU A 52 -8.86 -3.42 5.19
N GLU A 53 -10.12 -3.01 5.31
CA GLU A 53 -10.83 -2.95 6.60
C GLU A 53 -10.92 -4.33 7.24
N ARG A 54 -11.27 -5.37 6.47
CA ARG A 54 -11.26 -6.77 6.94
C ARG A 54 -9.87 -7.27 7.34
N LEU A 55 -8.83 -6.77 6.69
CA LEU A 55 -7.43 -7.04 7.05
C LEU A 55 -6.96 -6.24 8.28
N GLY A 56 -7.79 -5.35 8.84
CA GLY A 56 -7.52 -4.62 10.07
C GLY A 56 -6.70 -3.34 9.87
N PHE A 57 -6.79 -2.72 8.69
CA PHE A 57 -6.44 -1.32 8.48
C PHE A 57 -7.53 -0.44 9.09
N SER A 58 -7.14 0.66 9.72
CA SER A 58 -8.05 1.51 10.51
C SER A 58 -7.75 3.00 10.45
N GLY A 59 -6.65 3.40 9.82
CA GLY A 59 -6.32 4.79 9.54
C GLY A 59 -6.91 5.25 8.21
N PRO A 60 -6.44 6.39 7.68
CA PRO A 60 -6.99 6.95 6.44
C PRO A 60 -6.87 6.01 5.25
N ILE A 61 -7.97 5.81 4.54
CA ILE A 61 -8.05 5.08 3.28
C ILE A 61 -8.79 5.99 2.31
N GLU A 62 -8.19 6.29 1.16
CA GLU A 62 -8.72 7.22 0.16
C GLU A 62 -9.03 6.47 -1.13
N VAL A 63 -10.29 6.55 -1.58
CA VAL A 63 -10.71 5.97 -2.87
C VAL A 63 -10.52 7.05 -3.93
N LEU A 64 -9.61 6.81 -4.86
CA LEU A 64 -9.37 7.74 -5.96
C LEU A 64 -10.55 7.72 -6.93
N ASN A 65 -11.13 8.88 -7.18
CA ASN A 65 -12.26 9.04 -8.09
C ASN A 65 -11.82 8.80 -9.54
N ARG A 66 -12.45 7.82 -10.20
CA ARG A 66 -12.24 7.56 -11.63
C ARG A 66 -12.75 8.75 -12.43
N GLY A 67 -11.85 9.41 -13.17
CA GLY A 67 -12.18 10.55 -14.04
C GLY A 67 -11.53 11.88 -13.64
N TRP A 68 -10.84 11.94 -12.49
CA TRP A 68 -10.02 13.10 -12.15
C TRP A 68 -8.72 13.10 -12.97
N PRO A 69 -8.33 14.24 -13.57
CA PRO A 69 -6.96 14.45 -14.02
C PRO A 69 -5.96 14.20 -12.90
N VAL A 70 -4.75 13.77 -13.25
CA VAL A 70 -3.67 13.52 -12.28
C VAL A 70 -3.39 14.76 -11.43
N ASP A 71 -3.45 15.95 -12.04
CA ASP A 71 -3.20 17.22 -11.35
C ASP A 71 -4.22 17.48 -10.23
N ASP A 72 -5.51 17.20 -10.47
CA ASP A 72 -6.56 17.37 -9.48
C ASP A 72 -6.41 16.35 -8.32
N VAL A 73 -6.01 15.12 -8.63
CA VAL A 73 -5.69 14.12 -7.61
C VAL A 73 -4.52 14.59 -6.74
N LEU A 74 -3.46 15.11 -7.36
CA LEU A 74 -2.29 15.61 -6.64
C LEU A 74 -2.65 16.79 -5.72
N VAL A 75 -3.39 17.77 -6.22
CA VAL A 75 -3.86 18.91 -5.42
C VAL A 75 -4.65 18.42 -4.22
N HIS A 76 -5.65 17.57 -4.43
CA HIS A 76 -6.46 17.02 -3.35
C HIS A 76 -5.66 16.25 -2.30
N LEU A 77 -4.71 15.41 -2.74
CA LEU A 77 -3.84 14.68 -1.82
C LEU A 77 -2.94 15.61 -1.01
N VAL A 78 -2.40 16.66 -1.63
CA VAL A 78 -1.57 17.66 -0.94
C VAL A 78 -2.39 18.48 0.04
N GLU A 79 -3.59 18.91 -0.33
CA GLU A 79 -4.46 19.70 0.54
C GLU A 79 -5.00 18.87 1.72
N THR A 80 -5.34 17.60 1.48
CA THR A 80 -5.95 16.73 2.49
C THR A 80 -4.92 16.09 3.42
N TYR A 81 -3.79 15.63 2.86
CA TYR A 81 -2.80 14.82 3.57
C TYR A 81 -1.39 15.44 3.62
N GLY A 82 -1.15 16.55 2.91
CA GLY A 82 0.17 17.14 2.73
C GLY A 82 0.95 17.36 4.04
N ARG A 83 2.26 17.07 3.99
CA ARG A 83 3.32 17.17 5.02
C ARG A 83 2.95 16.88 6.49
N ARG A 84 1.81 16.26 6.79
CA ARG A 84 1.41 15.90 8.15
C ARG A 84 2.17 14.68 8.68
N SER A 85 2.83 13.90 7.82
CA SER A 85 3.74 12.85 8.25
C SER A 85 5.07 13.46 8.71
N LYS A 86 5.34 13.41 10.02
CA LYS A 86 6.69 13.68 10.58
C LYS A 86 7.64 12.50 10.39
N HIS A 87 7.17 11.39 9.84
CA HIS A 87 7.84 10.09 9.82
C HIS A 87 8.33 9.66 8.43
N ASP A 88 7.73 10.20 7.36
CA ASP A 88 8.24 10.06 5.99
C ASP A 88 8.96 11.36 5.61
N ARG A 89 10.28 11.40 5.83
CA ARG A 89 11.18 12.45 5.33
C ARG A 89 11.90 11.97 4.09
#